data_AF-A0AAD5HT33-F1
#
_entry.id   AF-A0AAD5HT33-F1
#
_cell.length_a   1.000
_cell.length_b   1.000
_cell.length_c   1.000
_cell.angle_alpha   90.00
_cell.angle_beta   90.00
_cell.angle_gamma   90.00
#
_symmetry.space_group_name_H-M   'P 1'
#
loop_
_entity.id
_entity.type
_entity.pdbx_description
1 polymer ?
#
loop_
_entity_poly.entity_id
_entity_poly.type
_entity_poly.pdbx_seq_one_letter_code
_entity_poly.pdbx_strand_id
1 'polypeptide(L)'
;MSFLGMGRPQPTSEQKIAAVESEMRMMADTYNRLQNSCQKKCIPNDYREGELNKGESVCLDRCTAKFLDTSMKVSEIMQQQGQALGGQQGGGMF
;
A
#
# COMPACT_ATOMS: atom_id res chain seq x y z
N MET A 1 -14.63 -27.52 -38.18
CA MET A 1 -15.80 -27.16 -37.35
C MET A 1 -15.36 -27.19 -35.89
N SER A 2 -15.86 -26.24 -35.07
CA SER A 2 -15.42 -25.89 -33.69
C SER A 2 -14.20 -24.98 -33.57
N PHE A 3 -14.41 -23.77 -34.10
CA PHE A 3 -13.97 -22.52 -33.47
C PHE A 3 -14.54 -22.44 -32.04
N LEU A 4 -13.74 -22.03 -31.05
CA LEU A 4 -14.10 -21.16 -29.90
C LEU A 4 -12.94 -21.18 -28.88
N GLY A 5 -11.74 -20.83 -29.35
CA GLY A 5 -10.62 -20.44 -28.50
C GLY A 5 -10.82 -18.99 -28.07
N MET A 6 -11.48 -18.77 -26.93
CA MET A 6 -11.65 -17.44 -26.35
C MET A 6 -10.36 -17.03 -25.63
N GLY A 7 -9.37 -16.60 -26.42
CA GLY A 7 -8.17 -15.98 -25.91
C GLY A 7 -8.52 -14.65 -25.24
N ARG A 8 -8.21 -14.52 -23.95
CA ARG A 8 -8.30 -13.26 -23.21
C ARG A 8 -7.56 -12.16 -24.01
N PRO A 9 -8.16 -11.00 -24.31
CA PRO A 9 -7.44 -9.92 -24.98
C PRO A 9 -6.21 -9.55 -24.15
N GLN A 10 -5.02 -9.62 -24.77
CA GLN A 10 -3.79 -9.17 -24.15
C GLN A 10 -3.87 -7.65 -23.92
N PRO A 11 -3.52 -7.14 -22.72
CA PRO A 11 -3.59 -5.72 -22.43
C PRO A 11 -2.68 -4.93 -23.37
N THR A 12 -3.18 -3.79 -23.86
CA THR A 12 -2.44 -2.92 -24.76
C THR A 12 -1.18 -2.36 -24.08
N SER A 13 -0.18 -1.93 -24.85
CA SER A 13 1.01 -1.28 -24.29
C SER A 13 0.65 -0.07 -23.41
N GLU A 14 -0.36 0.68 -23.81
CA GLU A 14 -0.89 1.83 -23.06
C GLU A 14 -1.52 1.40 -21.72
N GLN A 15 -2.31 0.32 -21.70
CA GLN A 15 -2.85 -0.23 -20.45
C GLN A 15 -1.75 -0.74 -19.51
N LYS A 16 -0.67 -1.32 -20.05
CA LYS A 16 0.48 -1.76 -19.26
C LYS A 16 1.24 -0.58 -18.66
N ILE A 17 1.46 0.49 -19.43
CA ILE A 17 2.14 1.71 -18.95
C ILE A 17 1.30 2.37 -17.85
N ALA A 18 -0.01 2.53 -18.06
CA ALA A 18 -0.91 3.11 -17.07
C ALA A 18 -0.93 2.32 -15.75
N ALA A 19 -0.89 0.98 -15.82
CA ALA A 19 -0.79 0.13 -14.63
C ALA A 19 0.51 0.38 -13.86
N VAL A 20 1.65 0.40 -14.55
CA VAL A 20 2.96 0.67 -13.93
C VAL A 20 3.01 2.08 -13.31
N GLU A 21 2.51 3.10 -14.01
CA GLU A 21 2.45 4.45 -13.47
C GLU A 21 1.60 4.52 -12.19
N SER A 22 0.49 3.79 -12.16
CA SER A 22 -0.37 3.72 -10.97
C SER A 22 0.35 3.08 -9.78
N GLU A 23 1.11 2.00 -10.02
CA GLU A 23 1.89 1.32 -9.00
C GLU A 23 3.00 2.22 -8.44
N MET A 24 3.73 2.91 -9.31
CA MET A 24 4.77 3.86 -8.90
C MET A 24 4.21 5.00 -8.05
N ARG A 25 3.03 5.54 -8.42
CA ARG A 25 2.35 6.58 -7.63
C ARG A 25 1.97 6.09 -6.24
N MET A 26 1.47 4.86 -6.13
CA MET A 26 1.13 4.27 -4.84
C MET A 26 2.36 4.03 -3.96
N MET A 27 3.47 3.56 -4.54
CA MET A 27 4.73 3.41 -3.80
C MET A 27 5.24 4.76 -3.30
N ALA A 28 5.16 5.81 -4.12
CA ALA A 28 5.58 7.16 -3.74
C ALA A 28 4.74 7.73 -2.58
N ASP A 29 3.41 7.58 -2.63
CA ASP A 29 2.53 8.01 -1.52
C ASP A 29 2.85 7.24 -0.22
N THR A 30 3.05 5.93 -0.33
CA THR A 30 3.40 5.08 0.82
C THR A 30 4.72 5.53 1.45
N TYR A 31 5.74 5.79 0.62
CA TYR A 31 7.03 6.30 1.08
C TYR A 31 6.89 7.66 1.78
N ASN A 32 6.15 8.60 1.21
CA ASN A 32 5.93 9.91 1.80
C ASN A 32 5.22 9.81 3.16
N ARG A 33 4.23 8.92 3.30
CA ARG A 33 3.55 8.67 4.58
C ARG A 33 4.46 8.03 5.61
N LEU A 34 5.27 7.06 5.20
CA LEU A 34 6.27 6.40 6.03
C LEU A 34 7.27 7.44 6.58
N GLN A 35 7.88 8.23 5.69
CA GLN A 35 8.85 9.26 6.07
C GLN A 35 8.26 10.26 7.05
N ASN A 36 7.08 10.82 6.74
CA ASN A 36 6.41 11.78 7.62
C ASN A 36 6.04 11.19 8.98
N SER A 37 5.58 9.93 9.02
CA SER A 37 5.21 9.25 10.27
C SER A 37 6.42 8.97 11.14
N CYS A 38 7.49 8.41 10.55
CA CYS A 38 8.68 8.03 11.29
C CYS A 38 9.52 9.23 11.72
N GLN A 39 9.60 10.28 10.89
CA GLN A 39 10.23 11.53 11.31
C GLN A 39 9.54 12.12 12.54
N LYS A 40 8.20 12.22 12.53
CA LYS A 40 7.43 12.73 13.68
C LYS A 40 7.56 11.87 14.95
N LYS A 41 7.82 10.57 14.81
CA LYS A 41 7.90 9.63 15.95
C LYS A 41 9.30 9.49 16.52
N CYS A 42 10.33 9.64 15.68
CA CYS A 42 11.70 9.29 16.03
C CYS A 42 12.64 10.48 16.09
N ILE A 43 12.34 11.59 15.41
CA ILE A 43 13.20 12.76 15.37
C ILE A 43 12.60 13.86 16.26
N PRO A 44 13.23 14.20 17.39
CA PRO A 44 12.77 15.28 18.24
C PRO A 44 12.95 16.64 17.54
N ASN A 45 12.11 17.62 17.89
CA ASN A 45 12.22 18.97 17.36
C ASN A 45 13.38 19.78 17.98
N ASP A 46 14.05 19.25 19.01
CA ASP A 46 15.27 19.81 19.60
C ASP A 46 16.50 19.23 18.89
N TYR A 47 16.96 19.92 17.85
CA TYR A 47 18.08 19.49 17.01
C TYR A 47 19.42 19.90 17.61
N ARG A 48 20.06 18.97 18.32
CA ARG A 48 21.36 19.22 18.98
C ARG A 48 22.57 19.02 18.06
N GLU A 49 22.42 18.15 17.08
CA GLU A 49 23.44 17.80 16.09
C GLU A 49 22.76 17.46 14.74
N GLY A 50 23.53 17.49 13.65
CA GLY A 50 23.01 17.23 12.30
C GLY A 50 22.95 15.76 11.90
N GLU A 51 23.67 14.91 12.63
CA GLU A 51 23.71 13.47 12.41
C GLU A 51 22.67 12.75 13.26
N LEU A 52 22.21 11.59 12.79
CA LEU A 52 21.33 10.75 13.58
C LEU A 52 22.11 10.08 14.70
N ASN A 53 21.64 10.26 15.94
CA ASN A 53 22.19 9.50 17.04
C ASN A 53 21.72 8.03 16.98
N LYS A 54 22.40 7.15 17.72
CA LYS A 54 22.09 5.71 17.73
C LYS A 54 20.63 5.41 18.10
N GLY A 55 20.04 6.22 18.99
CA GLY A 55 18.64 6.07 19.40
C GLY A 55 17.67 6.39 18.26
N GLU A 56 17.92 7.47 17.54
CA GLU A 56 17.15 7.88 16.36
C GLU A 56 17.25 6.84 15.24
N SER A 57 18.46 6.35 14.92
CA SER A 57 18.66 5.32 13.90
C SER A 57 17.87 4.04 14.22
N VAL A 58 18.01 3.51 15.44
CA VAL A 58 17.28 2.29 15.86
C VAL A 58 15.77 2.54 15.93
N CYS A 59 15.34 3.76 16.28
CA CYS A 59 13.93 4.12 16.25
C CYS A 59 13.38 4.09 14.82
N LEU A 60 14.09 4.67 13.85
CA LEU A 60 13.68 4.69 12.44
C LEU A 60 13.53 3.27 11.86
N ASP A 61 14.47 2.36 12.17
CA ASP A 61 14.39 0.95 11.77
C ASP A 61 13.11 0.30 12.31
N ARG A 62 12.88 0.42 13.63
CA ARG A 62 11.70 -0.12 14.31
C ARG A 62 10.41 0.52 13.81
N CYS A 63 10.43 1.82 13.54
CA CYS A 63 9.28 2.56 13.04
C CYS A 63 8.89 2.05 11.65
N THR A 64 9.88 1.85 10.76
CA THR A 64 9.66 1.34 9.41
C THR A 64 9.06 -0.07 9.45
N ALA A 65 9.63 -0.97 10.25
CA ALA A 65 9.09 -2.31 10.44
C ALA A 65 7.63 -2.29 10.92
N LYS A 66 7.33 -1.48 11.95
CA LYS A 66 5.97 -1.35 12.50
C LYS A 66 4.99 -0.69 11.51
N PHE A 67 5.44 0.29 10.74
CA PHE A 67 4.61 0.97 9.75
C PHE A 67 4.14 -0.03 8.70
N LEU A 68 5.06 -0.80 8.13
CA LEU A 68 4.75 -1.80 7.11
C LEU A 68 3.85 -2.92 7.66
N ASP A 69 4.14 -3.42 8.87
CA ASP A 69 3.30 -4.41 9.56
C ASP A 69 1.87 -3.89 9.78
N THR A 70 1.75 -2.65 10.25
CA THR A 70 0.46 -1.98 10.44
C THR A 70 -0.27 -1.78 9.10
N SER A 71 0.45 -1.36 8.05
CA SER A 71 -0.11 -1.19 6.70
C SER A 71 -0.68 -2.50 6.16
N MET A 72 0.05 -3.61 6.29
CA MET A 72 -0.44 -4.93 5.89
C MET A 72 -1.68 -5.33 6.69
N LYS A 73 -1.67 -5.10 8.01
CA LYS A 73 -2.81 -5.44 8.86
C LYS A 73 -4.07 -4.66 8.51
N VAL A 74 -3.92 -3.37 8.21
CA VAL A 74 -5.02 -2.53 7.73
C VAL A 74 -5.55 -3.05 6.40
N SER A 75 -4.67 -3.45 5.46
CA SER A 75 -5.10 -4.06 4.20
C SER A 75 -5.91 -5.34 4.40
N GLU A 76 -5.50 -6.24 5.30
CA GLU A 76 -6.27 -7.44 5.64
C GLU A 76 -7.68 -7.10 6.15
N ILE A 77 -7.78 -6.14 7.09
CA ILE A 77 -9.06 -5.73 7.68
C ILE A 77 -9.97 -5.10 6.61
N MET A 78 -9.42 -4.25 5.73
CA MET A 78 -10.18 -3.65 4.64
C MET A 78 -10.71 -4.69 3.66
N GLN A 79 -9.92 -5.71 3.31
CA GLN A 79 -10.37 -6.81 2.46
C GLN A 79 -11.49 -7.62 3.10
N GLN A 80 -11.36 -7.94 4.40
CA GLN A 80 -12.40 -8.64 5.17
C GLN A 80 -13.71 -7.84 5.21
N GLN A 81 -13.65 -6.53 5.43
CA GLN A 81 -14.83 -5.66 5.40
C GLN A 81 -15.44 -5.54 4.00
N GLY A 82 -14.62 -5.46 2.96
CA GLY A 82 -15.09 -5.42 1.57
C GLY A 82 -15.87 -6.69 1.18
N GLN A 83 -15.42 -7.86 1.64
CA GLN A 83 -16.15 -9.12 1.45
C GLN A 83 -17.46 -9.16 2.24
N ALA A 84 -17.47 -8.64 3.48
CA ALA A 84 -18.68 -8.56 4.29
C ALA A 84 -19.73 -7.62 3.70
N LEU A 85 -19.32 -6.50 3.10
CA LEU A 85 -20.22 -5.52 2.46
C LEU A 85 -20.66 -5.95 1.05
N GLY A 86 -19.81 -6.67 0.30
CA GLY A 86 -20.14 -7.21 -1.02
C GLY A 86 -21.08 -8.42 -1.00
N GLY A 87 -21.29 -9.05 0.15
CA GLY A 87 -22.19 -10.19 0.34
C GLY A 87 -23.68 -9.85 0.43
N GLN A 88 -24.05 -8.57 0.45
CA GLN A 88 -25.45 -8.13 0.63
C GLN A 88 -26.15 -7.68 -0.67
N GLN A 89 -25.60 -8.00 -1.84
CA GLN A 89 -26.20 -7.65 -3.14
C GLN A 89 -26.42 -8.88 -4.05
N GLY A 90 -26.80 -10.02 -3.46
CA GLY A 90 -27.00 -11.29 -4.17
C GLY A 90 -28.16 -12.15 -3.67
N GLY A 91 -29.21 -11.54 -3.08
CA GLY A 91 -30.34 -12.27 -2.52
C GLY A 91 -31.66 -11.52 -2.69
N GLY A 92 -32.22 -11.56 -3.89
CA GLY A 92 -33.50 -10.95 -4.24
C GLY A 92 -33.97 -11.43 -5.59
N MET A 93 -34.21 -12.74 -5.70
CA MET A 93 -34.92 -13.37 -6.82
C MET A 93 -36.43 -13.06 -6.68
N PHE A 94 -36.89 -11.93 -7.21
CA PHE A 94 -38.25 -11.69 -7.74
C PHE A 94 -38.21 -10.49 -8.69
#